data_AF-A0A6J6JA14-F1
#
_entry.id   AF-A0A6J6JA14-F1
#
_cell.length_a   1.000
_cell.length_b   1.000
_cell.length_c   1.000
_cell.angle_alpha   90.00
_cell.angle_beta   90.00
_cell.angle_gamma   90.00
#
_symmetry.space_group_name_H-M   'P 1'
#
loop_
_entity.id
_entity.type
_entity.pdbx_description
1 polymer ?
#
loop_
_entity_poly.entity_id
_entity_poly.type
_entity_poly.pdbx_seq_one_letter_code
_entity_poly.pdbx_strand_id
1 'polypeptide(L)'
;MRAKLWSVATISIAAVASITMFIWPLLISGSDVSQASIAQAAFMSLMPVLLLVMLIEFGSGKIDSRSLALLGLLIALNAVIRLLGAGVSGIETVFLLIILGAYVFGPGFGFLLGTGSLFVSAILGAGVGPWLPFQMMAAGLVGLGAGLVGKWSTNVTFERVTLSVYAVIASFSYGALMTMWNWPFLAGVGSSLSYRPGAAIIENLQAFLRYEIFTGGLLWDLGRAVTTVVLIALTGKTLLATLRRAANKAEFGPLD
;
A
#
# COMPACT_ATOMS: atom_id res chain seq x y z
N MET A 1 -25.66 -0.44 14.23
CA MET A 1 -24.55 0.40 14.77
C MET A 1 -23.41 -0.41 15.38
N ARG A 2 -23.64 -1.38 16.29
CA ARG A 2 -22.56 -2.18 16.89
C ARG A 2 -21.64 -2.90 15.88
N ALA A 3 -22.18 -3.65 14.91
CA ALA A 3 -21.36 -4.39 13.92
C ALA A 3 -20.37 -3.50 13.11
N LYS A 4 -20.77 -2.26 12.86
CA LYS A 4 -19.99 -1.28 12.07
C LYS A 4 -18.82 -0.69 12.86
N LEU A 5 -19.02 -0.43 14.15
CA LEU A 5 -17.96 -0.01 15.07
C LEU A 5 -16.90 -1.10 15.25
N TRP A 6 -17.33 -2.37 15.34
CA TRP A 6 -16.42 -3.51 15.45
C TRP A 6 -15.56 -3.67 14.19
N SER A 7 -16.14 -3.61 12.99
CA SER A 7 -15.36 -3.72 11.75
C SER A 7 -14.37 -2.55 11.59
N VAL A 8 -14.78 -1.31 11.89
CA VAL A 8 -13.86 -0.15 11.88
C VAL A 8 -12.73 -0.32 12.91
N ALA A 9 -13.03 -0.81 14.11
CA ALA A 9 -12.03 -1.08 15.13
C ALA A 9 -11.04 -2.18 14.67
N THR A 10 -11.54 -3.30 14.15
CA THR A 10 -10.73 -4.39 13.61
C THR A 10 -9.81 -3.91 12.49
N ILE A 11 -10.34 -3.17 11.53
CA ILE A 11 -9.56 -2.61 10.41
C ILE A 11 -8.50 -1.63 10.92
N SER A 12 -8.86 -0.76 11.87
CA SER A 12 -7.93 0.23 12.42
C SER A 12 -6.80 -0.46 13.20
N ILE A 13 -7.13 -1.47 14.01
CA ILE A 13 -6.16 -2.28 14.76
C ILE A 13 -5.25 -3.02 13.78
N ALA A 14 -5.81 -3.63 12.73
CA ALA A 14 -5.04 -4.37 11.73
C ALA A 14 -4.11 -3.45 10.92
N ALA A 15 -4.56 -2.23 10.58
CA ALA A 15 -3.73 -1.22 9.92
C ALA A 15 -2.60 -0.73 10.85
N VAL A 16 -2.87 -0.49 12.14
CA VAL A 16 -1.83 -0.12 13.10
C VAL A 16 -0.85 -1.28 13.30
N ALA A 17 -1.35 -2.51 13.40
CA ALA A 17 -0.53 -3.71 13.52
C ALA A 17 0.37 -3.89 12.28
N SER A 18 -0.14 -3.69 11.07
CA SER A 18 0.67 -3.82 9.86
C SER A 18 1.76 -2.75 9.80
N ILE A 19 1.46 -1.49 10.13
CA ILE A 19 2.47 -0.44 10.24
C ILE A 19 3.53 -0.81 11.28
N THR A 20 3.13 -1.35 12.43
CA THR A 20 4.05 -1.85 13.47
C THR A 20 4.99 -2.91 12.92
N MET A 21 4.48 -3.84 12.11
CA MET A 21 5.31 -4.87 11.46
C MET A 21 6.27 -4.29 10.42
N PHE A 22 5.94 -3.18 9.75
CA PHE A 22 6.89 -2.51 8.84
C PHE A 22 7.99 -1.76 9.59
N ILE A 23 7.63 -1.07 10.68
CA ILE A 23 8.56 -0.23 11.45
C ILE A 23 9.27 -0.97 12.58
N TRP A 24 9.21 -2.30 12.57
CA TRP A 24 9.83 -3.15 13.58
C TRP A 24 11.30 -2.78 13.91
N PRO A 25 12.17 -2.34 12.98
CA PRO A 25 13.55 -2.01 13.33
C PRO A 25 13.62 -0.83 14.32
N LEU A 26 12.63 0.06 14.31
CA LEU A 26 12.58 1.21 15.21
C LEU A 26 12.06 0.85 16.60
N LEU A 27 11.47 -0.33 16.77
CA LEU A 27 10.79 -0.76 17.99
C LEU A 27 11.62 -1.73 18.84
N ILE A 28 12.64 -2.36 18.25
CA ILE A 28 13.43 -3.38 18.94
C ILE A 28 14.62 -2.76 19.64
N SER A 29 14.56 -2.81 20.97
CA SER A 29 15.63 -2.33 21.87
C SER A 29 16.73 -3.36 22.11
N GLY A 30 16.59 -4.58 21.58
CA GLY A 30 17.59 -5.65 21.75
C GLY A 30 18.93 -5.22 21.16
N SER A 31 20.02 -5.39 21.91
CA SER A 31 21.38 -5.05 21.48
C SER A 31 22.04 -6.10 20.61
N ASP A 32 21.47 -7.31 20.55
CA ASP A 32 22.06 -8.45 19.84
C ASP A 32 21.53 -8.58 18.42
N VAL A 33 22.46 -8.76 17.46
CA VAL A 33 22.13 -9.01 16.04
C VAL A 33 21.26 -10.25 15.86
N SER A 34 21.46 -11.28 16.70
CA SER A 34 20.64 -12.50 16.69
C SER A 34 19.17 -12.22 17.02
N GLN A 35 18.89 -11.31 17.94
CA GLN A 35 17.52 -10.92 18.30
C GLN A 35 16.83 -10.17 17.16
N ALA A 36 17.57 -9.30 16.46
CA ALA A 36 17.06 -8.60 15.28
C ALA A 36 16.68 -9.58 14.15
N SER A 37 17.51 -10.60 13.91
CA SER A 37 17.23 -11.67 12.94
C SER A 37 15.99 -12.50 13.29
N ILE A 38 15.84 -12.87 14.57
CA ILE A 38 14.66 -13.61 15.05
C ILE A 38 13.40 -12.78 14.87
N ALA A 39 13.46 -11.49 15.21
CA ALA A 39 12.30 -10.62 15.08
C ALA A 39 11.89 -10.41 13.62
N GLN A 40 12.84 -10.22 12.70
CA GLN A 40 12.50 -10.15 11.28
C GLN A 40 11.80 -11.42 10.81
N ALA A 41 12.32 -12.61 11.16
CA ALA A 41 11.71 -13.88 10.79
C ALA A 41 10.28 -14.00 11.34
N ALA A 42 10.05 -13.52 12.57
CA ALA A 42 8.72 -13.45 13.17
C ALA A 42 7.79 -12.51 12.38
N PHE A 43 8.20 -11.27 12.08
CA PHE A 43 7.38 -10.33 11.32
C PHE A 43 7.11 -10.77 9.88
N MET A 44 8.10 -11.40 9.24
CA MET A 44 7.98 -12.00 7.91
C MET A 44 6.95 -13.14 7.87
N SER A 45 6.82 -13.86 8.98
CA SER A 45 5.83 -14.94 9.16
C SER A 45 4.45 -14.40 9.56
N LEU A 46 4.40 -13.36 10.39
CA LEU A 46 3.17 -12.76 10.90
C LEU A 46 2.44 -11.88 9.85
N MET A 47 3.19 -11.21 8.96
CA MET A 47 2.60 -10.36 7.92
C MET A 47 1.61 -11.11 7.00
N PRO A 48 1.92 -12.30 6.45
CA PRO A 48 0.94 -13.07 5.69
C PRO A 48 -0.31 -13.42 6.50
N VAL A 49 -0.17 -13.74 7.79
CA VAL A 49 -1.33 -14.05 8.66
C VAL A 49 -2.21 -12.82 8.84
N LEU A 50 -1.62 -11.66 9.14
CA LEU A 50 -2.36 -10.40 9.27
C LEU A 50 -3.05 -10.00 7.96
N LEU A 51 -2.36 -10.16 6.84
CA LEU A 51 -2.91 -9.93 5.51
C LEU A 51 -4.13 -10.82 5.24
N LEU A 52 -4.05 -12.12 5.56
CA LEU A 52 -5.18 -13.03 5.42
C LEU A 52 -6.36 -12.61 6.29
N VAL A 53 -6.12 -12.21 7.54
CA VAL A 53 -7.18 -11.69 8.43
C VAL A 53 -7.87 -10.48 7.81
N MET A 54 -7.11 -9.51 7.28
CA MET A 54 -7.70 -8.34 6.61
C MET A 54 -8.46 -8.70 5.34
N LEU A 55 -7.95 -9.64 4.54
CA LEU A 55 -8.65 -10.14 3.35
C LEU A 55 -9.97 -10.83 3.72
N ILE A 56 -9.99 -11.61 4.80
CA ILE A 56 -11.21 -12.25 5.31
C ILE A 56 -12.20 -11.20 5.83
N GLU A 57 -11.74 -10.23 6.62
CA GLU A 57 -12.60 -9.16 7.16
C GLU A 57 -13.26 -8.37 6.01
N PHE A 58 -12.48 -7.92 5.03
CA PHE A 58 -13.03 -7.18 3.89
C PHE A 58 -13.82 -8.06 2.92
N GLY A 59 -13.48 -9.35 2.79
CA GLY A 59 -14.17 -10.29 1.90
C GLY A 59 -15.45 -10.90 2.47
N SER A 60 -15.58 -10.96 3.80
CA SER A 60 -16.76 -11.51 4.50
C SER A 60 -17.89 -10.50 4.66
N GLY A 61 -17.63 -9.21 4.36
CA GLY A 61 -18.68 -8.21 4.18
C GLY A 61 -19.66 -8.63 3.09
N LYS A 62 -20.88 -8.08 3.09
CA LYS A 62 -21.85 -8.29 2.00
C LYS A 62 -21.37 -7.58 0.73
N ILE A 63 -20.41 -8.17 0.03
CA ILE A 63 -19.98 -7.71 -1.29
C ILE A 63 -21.03 -8.18 -2.29
N ASP A 64 -21.69 -7.24 -2.96
CA ASP A 64 -22.59 -7.57 -4.05
C ASP A 64 -21.81 -8.24 -5.21
N SER A 65 -22.45 -9.19 -5.88
CA SER A 65 -21.92 -9.89 -7.03
C SER A 65 -21.37 -8.96 -8.12
N ARG A 66 -22.01 -7.82 -8.37
CA ARG A 66 -21.54 -6.82 -9.36
C ARG A 66 -20.29 -6.10 -8.87
N SER A 67 -20.22 -5.80 -7.57
CA SER A 67 -19.06 -5.20 -6.93
C SER A 67 -17.84 -6.13 -6.99
N LEU A 68 -18.06 -7.43 -6.74
CA LEU A 68 -17.03 -8.45 -6.86
C LEU A 68 -16.53 -8.60 -8.31
N ALA A 69 -17.43 -8.57 -9.30
CA ALA A 69 -17.08 -8.62 -10.71
C ALA A 69 -16.24 -7.41 -11.13
N LEU A 70 -16.63 -6.19 -10.71
CA LEU A 70 -15.87 -4.97 -10.97
C LEU A 70 -14.50 -4.98 -10.29
N LEU A 71 -14.43 -5.46 -9.04
CA LEU A 71 -13.17 -5.64 -8.31
C LEU A 71 -12.22 -6.57 -9.08
N GLY A 72 -12.71 -7.75 -9.51
CA GLY A 72 -11.92 -8.70 -10.28
C GLY A 72 -11.43 -8.11 -11.61
N LEU A 73 -12.28 -7.40 -12.34
CA LEU A 73 -11.92 -6.72 -13.58
C LEU A 73 -10.81 -5.68 -13.36
N LEU A 74 -10.96 -4.82 -12.33
CA LEU A 74 -9.98 -3.79 -12.02
C LEU A 74 -8.66 -4.38 -11.53
N ILE A 75 -8.69 -5.47 -10.74
CA ILE A 75 -7.49 -6.21 -10.34
C ILE A 75 -6.76 -6.74 -11.57
N ALA A 76 -7.47 -7.37 -12.51
CA ALA A 76 -6.86 -7.92 -13.72
C ALA A 76 -6.24 -6.81 -14.59
N LEU A 77 -6.98 -5.72 -14.83
CA LEU A 77 -6.48 -4.57 -15.60
C LEU A 77 -5.24 -3.95 -14.95
N ASN A 78 -5.30 -3.72 -13.64
CA ASN A 78 -4.20 -3.09 -12.92
C ASN A 78 -2.96 -3.99 -12.85
N ALA A 79 -3.15 -5.31 -12.70
CA ALA A 79 -2.07 -6.27 -12.74
C ALA A 79 -1.33 -6.26 -14.09
N VAL A 80 -2.07 -6.18 -15.21
CA VAL A 80 -1.49 -6.09 -16.56
C VAL A 80 -0.81 -4.73 -16.79
N ILE A 81 -1.45 -3.62 -16.41
CA ILE A 81 -0.89 -2.28 -16.59
C ILE A 81 0.41 -2.10 -15.78
N ARG A 82 0.52 -2.74 -14.61
CA ARG A 82 1.75 -2.76 -13.82
C ARG A 82 2.93 -3.35 -14.59
N LEU A 83 2.71 -4.36 -15.42
CA LEU A 83 3.77 -4.98 -16.23
C LEU A 83 4.37 -4.00 -17.25
N LEU A 84 3.61 -2.99 -17.69
CA LEU A 84 4.11 -1.96 -18.62
C LEU A 84 5.15 -1.02 -17.98
N GLY A 85 5.16 -0.90 -16.65
CA GLY A 85 6.16 -0.15 -15.90
C GLY A 85 7.29 -1.01 -15.33
N ALA A 86 7.14 -2.34 -15.35
CA ALA A 86 8.12 -3.25 -14.77
C ALA A 86 9.48 -3.12 -15.49
N GLY A 87 10.54 -2.87 -14.72
CA GLY A 87 11.92 -2.78 -15.24
C GLY A 87 12.38 -1.38 -15.66
N VAL A 88 11.52 -0.36 -15.63
CA VAL A 88 11.92 1.03 -15.89
C VAL A 88 11.96 1.79 -14.57
N SER A 89 13.15 2.30 -14.21
CA SER A 89 13.41 2.92 -12.91
C SER A 89 12.37 3.99 -12.55
N GLY A 90 11.59 3.73 -11.50
CA GLY A 90 10.59 4.65 -10.97
C GLY A 90 9.27 4.76 -11.75
N ILE A 91 9.12 4.14 -12.93
CA ILE A 91 7.82 4.15 -13.63
C ILE A 91 6.92 3.07 -13.06
N GLU A 92 6.04 3.45 -12.15
CA GLU A 92 5.09 2.53 -11.53
C GLU A 92 3.66 3.00 -11.72
N THR A 93 2.91 2.22 -12.50
CA THR A 93 1.55 2.53 -12.96
C THR A 93 0.46 1.98 -12.04
N VAL A 94 0.83 1.06 -11.13
CA VAL A 94 -0.11 0.29 -10.30
C VAL A 94 -0.95 1.18 -9.37
N PHE A 95 -0.43 2.34 -8.96
CA PHE A 95 -1.11 3.24 -8.03
C PHE A 95 -2.24 4.02 -8.66
N LEU A 96 -2.22 4.23 -9.98
CA LEU A 96 -3.26 4.99 -10.66
C LEU A 96 -4.64 4.38 -10.42
N LEU A 97 -4.82 3.10 -10.77
CA LEU A 97 -6.12 2.44 -10.64
C LEU A 97 -6.47 2.14 -9.18
N ILE A 98 -5.47 1.84 -8.33
CA ILE A 98 -5.71 1.66 -6.88
C ILE A 98 -6.29 2.94 -6.29
N ILE A 99 -5.66 4.09 -6.52
CA ILE A 99 -6.06 5.37 -5.93
C ILE A 99 -7.42 5.82 -6.48
N LEU A 100 -7.61 5.81 -7.81
CA LEU A 100 -8.86 6.25 -8.42
C LEU A 100 -10.03 5.31 -8.09
N GLY A 101 -9.78 4.00 -8.13
CA GLY A 101 -10.78 2.99 -7.78
C GLY A 101 -11.19 3.10 -6.32
N ALA A 102 -10.23 3.16 -5.40
CA ALA A 102 -10.50 3.33 -3.99
C ALA A 102 -11.25 4.63 -3.67
N TYR A 103 -10.87 5.75 -4.28
CA TYR A 103 -11.54 7.04 -4.09
C TYR A 103 -13.03 6.98 -4.47
N VAL A 104 -13.40 6.18 -5.48
CA VAL A 104 -14.79 6.04 -5.93
C VAL A 104 -15.56 4.96 -5.16
N PHE A 105 -14.95 3.80 -4.89
CA PHE A 105 -15.63 2.63 -4.32
C PHE A 105 -15.41 2.45 -2.81
N GLY A 106 -14.58 3.29 -2.19
CA GLY A 106 -14.33 3.31 -0.76
C GLY A 106 -13.13 2.48 -0.28
N PRO A 107 -12.83 2.53 1.04
CA PRO A 107 -11.59 2.02 1.62
C PRO A 107 -11.44 0.50 1.53
N GLY A 108 -12.51 -0.27 1.79
CA GLY A 108 -12.46 -1.73 1.70
C GLY A 108 -12.23 -2.23 0.28
N PHE A 109 -12.91 -1.62 -0.70
CA PHE A 109 -12.67 -1.91 -2.11
C PHE A 109 -11.23 -1.56 -2.51
N GLY A 110 -10.74 -0.40 -2.05
CA GLY A 110 -9.36 0.02 -2.27
C GLY A 110 -8.32 -0.96 -1.73
N PHE A 111 -8.52 -1.46 -0.50
CA PHE A 111 -7.64 -2.45 0.10
C PHE A 111 -7.58 -3.74 -0.71
N LEU A 112 -8.75 -4.28 -1.09
CA LEU A 112 -8.84 -5.50 -1.90
C LEU A 112 -8.26 -5.30 -3.32
N LEU A 113 -8.50 -4.13 -3.92
CA LEU A 113 -7.95 -3.79 -5.24
C LEU A 113 -6.41 -3.73 -5.18
N GLY A 114 -5.85 -3.07 -4.15
CA GLY A 114 -4.41 -2.99 -3.96
C GLY A 114 -3.78 -4.37 -3.76
N THR A 115 -4.21 -5.08 -2.71
CA THR A 115 -3.69 -6.42 -2.39
C THR A 115 -3.82 -7.39 -3.57
N GLY A 116 -5.00 -7.45 -4.20
CA GLY A 116 -5.28 -8.32 -5.34
C GLY A 116 -4.45 -7.98 -6.58
N SER A 117 -4.27 -6.70 -6.89
CA SER A 117 -3.45 -6.28 -8.04
C SER A 117 -2.00 -6.72 -7.90
N LEU A 118 -1.44 -6.55 -6.69
CA LEU A 118 -0.06 -6.93 -6.38
C LEU A 118 0.10 -8.46 -6.42
N PHE A 119 -0.87 -9.21 -5.92
CA PHE A 119 -0.88 -10.67 -5.98
C PHE A 119 -0.94 -11.21 -7.41
N VAL A 120 -1.90 -10.74 -8.21
CA VAL A 120 -2.06 -11.21 -9.60
C VAL A 120 -0.84 -10.83 -10.44
N SER A 121 -0.33 -9.60 -10.31
CA SER A 121 0.90 -9.21 -11.04
C SER A 121 2.14 -9.99 -10.60
N ALA A 122 2.22 -10.39 -9.32
CA ALA A 122 3.30 -11.25 -8.85
C ALA A 122 3.27 -12.64 -9.52
N ILE A 123 2.08 -13.24 -9.65
CA ILE A 123 1.91 -14.51 -10.37
C ILE A 123 2.28 -14.35 -11.85
N LEU A 124 1.91 -13.22 -12.47
CA LEU A 124 2.13 -13.01 -13.90
C LEU A 124 3.59 -12.73 -14.28
N GLY A 125 4.41 -12.18 -13.38
CA GLY A 125 5.78 -11.83 -13.76
C GLY A 125 6.78 -11.56 -12.64
N ALA A 126 6.38 -11.06 -11.48
CA ALA A 126 7.34 -10.68 -10.42
C ALA A 126 7.76 -11.84 -9.50
N GLY A 127 7.07 -12.98 -9.58
CA GLY A 127 7.29 -14.14 -8.71
C GLY A 127 6.66 -13.99 -7.33
N VAL A 128 6.51 -15.13 -6.66
CA VAL A 128 6.01 -15.20 -5.28
C VAL A 128 7.19 -15.40 -4.35
N GLY A 129 7.31 -14.53 -3.35
CA GLY A 129 8.37 -14.58 -2.35
C GLY A 129 7.95 -13.90 -1.06
N PRO A 130 8.81 -13.90 -0.04
CA PRO A 130 8.43 -13.43 1.29
C PRO A 130 8.23 -11.91 1.39
N TRP A 131 8.67 -11.14 0.40
CA TRP A 131 8.36 -9.72 0.28
C TRP A 131 6.92 -9.47 -0.19
N LEU A 132 6.27 -10.46 -0.83
CA LEU A 132 4.97 -10.27 -1.47
C LEU A 132 3.86 -9.88 -0.47
N PRO A 133 3.73 -10.52 0.71
CA PRO A 133 2.75 -10.07 1.71
C PRO A 133 2.92 -8.61 2.13
N PHE A 134 4.17 -8.14 2.24
CA PHE A 134 4.47 -6.73 2.54
C PHE A 134 4.05 -5.82 1.37
N GLN A 135 4.36 -6.18 0.12
CA GLN A 135 3.91 -5.41 -1.05
C GLN A 135 2.38 -5.34 -1.14
N MET A 136 1.71 -6.48 -0.95
CA MET A 136 0.25 -6.57 -0.95
C MET A 136 -0.34 -5.69 0.15
N MET A 137 0.15 -5.81 1.39
CA MET A 137 -0.30 -5.02 2.53
C MET A 137 -0.09 -3.53 2.29
N ALA A 138 1.11 -3.10 1.89
CA ALA A 138 1.43 -1.69 1.65
C ALA A 138 0.55 -1.10 0.54
N ALA A 139 0.34 -1.82 -0.57
CA ALA A 139 -0.57 -1.37 -1.63
C ALA A 139 -2.03 -1.36 -1.18
N GLY A 140 -2.43 -2.33 -0.35
CA GLY A 140 -3.73 -2.36 0.30
C GLY A 140 -3.95 -1.12 1.18
N LEU A 141 -2.95 -0.70 1.97
CA LEU A 141 -3.02 0.51 2.79
C LEU A 141 -3.11 1.78 1.95
N VAL A 142 -2.43 1.84 0.79
CA VAL A 142 -2.61 2.94 -0.19
C VAL A 142 -4.04 2.97 -0.71
N GLY A 143 -4.62 1.82 -1.05
CA GLY A 143 -6.03 1.75 -1.44
C GLY A 143 -6.97 2.18 -0.31
N LEU A 144 -6.74 1.68 0.91
CA LEU A 144 -7.53 2.03 2.09
C LEU A 144 -7.53 3.54 2.32
N GLY A 145 -6.35 4.17 2.32
CA GLY A 145 -6.21 5.62 2.51
C GLY A 145 -6.87 6.44 1.41
N ALA A 146 -6.72 6.06 0.13
CA ALA A 146 -7.38 6.74 -0.98
C ALA A 146 -8.92 6.68 -0.85
N GLY A 147 -9.45 5.56 -0.38
CA GLY A 147 -10.88 5.43 -0.11
C GLY A 147 -11.37 6.30 1.06
N LEU A 148 -10.56 6.49 2.10
CA LEU A 148 -10.85 7.44 3.18
C LEU A 148 -10.84 8.89 2.67
N VAL A 149 -9.89 9.23 1.80
CA VAL A 149 -9.86 10.54 1.12
C VAL A 149 -11.14 10.76 0.32
N GLY A 150 -11.63 9.73 -0.38
CA GLY A 150 -12.92 9.77 -1.09
C GLY A 150 -14.11 10.05 -0.18
N LYS A 151 -14.14 9.47 1.02
CA LYS A 151 -15.22 9.71 2.00
C LYS A 151 -15.22 11.14 2.57
N TRP A 152 -14.06 11.79 2.67
CA TRP A 152 -13.93 13.13 3.24
C TRP A 152 -13.85 14.27 2.22
N SER A 153 -13.57 13.95 0.96
CA SER A 153 -13.49 14.94 -0.12
C SER A 153 -14.89 15.43 -0.50
N THR A 154 -15.24 16.63 -0.04
CA THR A 154 -16.53 17.27 -0.37
C THR A 154 -16.51 18.06 -1.68
N ASN A 155 -15.33 18.31 -2.25
CA ASN A 155 -15.16 19.19 -3.41
C ASN A 155 -14.64 18.44 -4.64
N VAL A 156 -15.59 18.06 -5.53
CA VAL A 156 -15.32 17.37 -6.79
C VAL A 156 -14.46 18.21 -7.74
N THR A 157 -14.47 19.55 -7.64
CA THR A 157 -13.68 20.42 -8.51
C THR A 157 -12.18 20.27 -8.27
N PHE A 158 -11.76 20.07 -7.01
CA PHE A 158 -10.36 19.92 -6.64
C PHE A 158 -9.90 18.46 -6.48
N GLU A 159 -10.77 17.50 -6.76
CA GLU A 159 -10.48 16.10 -6.47
C GLU A 159 -9.20 15.57 -7.11
N ARG A 160 -8.87 15.99 -8.33
CA ARG A 160 -7.62 15.58 -8.97
C ARG A 160 -6.40 16.11 -8.23
N VAL A 161 -6.47 17.34 -7.72
CA VAL A 161 -5.38 17.94 -6.94
C VAL A 161 -5.22 17.19 -5.62
N THR A 162 -6.34 16.91 -4.94
CA THR A 162 -6.35 16.09 -3.72
C THR A 162 -5.74 14.71 -3.97
N LEU A 163 -6.13 14.06 -5.08
CA LEU A 163 -5.61 12.75 -5.46
C LEU A 163 -4.13 12.80 -5.86
N SER A 164 -3.67 13.87 -6.50
CA SER A 164 -2.24 14.07 -6.80
C SER A 164 -1.42 14.26 -5.53
N VAL A 165 -1.89 15.08 -4.58
CA VAL A 165 -1.21 15.25 -3.27
C VAL A 165 -1.18 13.92 -2.51
N TYR A 166 -2.32 13.22 -2.47
CA TYR A 166 -2.40 11.89 -1.88
C TYR A 166 -1.43 10.91 -2.55
N ALA A 167 -1.35 10.90 -3.88
CA ALA A 167 -0.47 10.02 -4.64
C ALA A 167 1.01 10.26 -4.32
N VAL A 168 1.43 11.51 -4.13
CA VAL A 168 2.80 11.83 -3.69
C VAL A 168 3.07 11.22 -2.32
N ILE A 169 2.21 11.49 -1.34
CA ILE A 169 2.37 10.97 0.03
C ILE A 169 2.37 9.44 0.03
N ALA A 170 1.44 8.83 -0.70
CA ALA A 170 1.32 7.37 -0.82
C ALA A 170 2.54 6.73 -1.50
N SER A 171 3.14 7.40 -2.49
CA SER A 171 4.32 6.90 -3.22
C SER A 171 5.54 6.79 -2.32
N PHE A 172 5.84 7.85 -1.56
CA PHE A 172 6.92 7.85 -0.58
C PHE A 172 6.61 6.96 0.63
N SER A 173 5.36 6.93 1.10
CA SER A 173 4.99 6.07 2.24
C SER A 173 5.13 4.58 1.88
N TYR A 174 4.67 4.17 0.70
CA TYR A 174 4.84 2.80 0.23
C TYR A 174 6.32 2.42 0.11
N GLY A 175 7.14 3.28 -0.51
CA GLY A 175 8.57 3.05 -0.64
C GLY A 175 9.25 2.94 0.71
N ALA A 176 9.03 3.93 1.58
CA ALA A 176 9.57 3.94 2.92
C ALA A 176 9.18 2.69 3.72
N LEU A 177 7.92 2.25 3.67
CA LEU A 177 7.48 1.01 4.31
C LEU A 177 8.22 -0.20 3.73
N MET A 178 8.27 -0.31 2.39
CA MET A 178 8.92 -1.41 1.69
C MET A 178 10.43 -1.50 1.92
N THR A 179 11.10 -0.37 2.12
CA THR A 179 12.51 -0.35 2.50
C THR A 179 12.67 -0.63 3.98
N MET A 180 11.88 -0.01 4.86
CA MET A 180 12.03 -0.08 6.32
C MET A 180 12.06 -1.52 6.85
N TRP A 181 11.13 -2.37 6.42
CA TRP A 181 11.03 -3.73 6.99
C TRP A 181 12.25 -4.63 6.68
N ASN A 182 12.99 -4.35 5.59
CA ASN A 182 14.08 -5.20 5.13
C ASN A 182 15.46 -4.52 5.13
N TRP A 183 15.50 -3.19 5.21
CA TRP A 183 16.72 -2.39 5.18
C TRP A 183 17.80 -2.85 6.16
N PRO A 184 17.49 -3.20 7.43
CA PRO A 184 18.50 -3.70 8.37
C PRO A 184 19.33 -4.86 7.85
N PHE A 185 18.76 -5.69 6.97
CA PHE A 185 19.43 -6.87 6.40
C PHE A 185 20.17 -6.50 5.12
N LEU A 186 19.56 -5.70 4.26
CA LEU A 186 20.17 -5.27 3.01
C LEU A 186 21.41 -4.38 3.24
N ALA A 187 21.40 -3.53 4.27
CA ALA A 187 22.53 -2.68 4.60
C ALA A 187 23.69 -3.40 5.31
N GLY A 188 23.47 -4.63 5.76
CA GLY A 188 24.46 -5.38 6.55
C GLY A 188 24.85 -4.67 7.85
N VAL A 189 25.99 -5.06 8.42
CA VAL A 189 26.50 -4.56 9.70
C VAL A 189 27.76 -3.72 9.54
N GLY A 190 27.99 -2.79 10.47
CA GLY A 190 29.27 -2.07 10.60
C GLY A 190 29.42 -0.81 9.74
N SER A 191 28.40 -0.39 8.99
CA SER A 191 28.44 0.84 8.18
C SER A 191 27.63 1.98 8.80
N SER A 192 27.78 3.20 8.26
CA SER A 192 26.92 4.35 8.60
C SER A 192 25.49 4.23 8.08
N LEU A 193 25.24 3.25 7.21
CA LEU A 193 23.95 2.87 6.62
C LEU A 193 23.33 1.67 7.31
N SER A 194 24.00 1.07 8.29
CA SER A 194 23.54 -0.14 8.95
C SER A 194 22.58 0.18 10.07
N TYR A 195 21.57 -0.67 10.25
CA TYR A 195 20.74 -0.69 11.44
C TYR A 195 21.60 -0.93 12.69
N ARG A 196 21.31 -0.20 13.77
CA ARG A 196 22.00 -0.31 15.06
C ARG A 196 21.02 -0.84 16.12
N PRO A 197 21.12 -2.13 16.48
CA PRO A 197 20.25 -2.72 17.50
C PRO A 197 20.38 -1.98 18.83
N GLY A 198 19.25 -1.61 19.46
CA GLY A 198 19.21 -0.91 20.75
C GLY A 198 19.58 0.58 20.71
N ALA A 199 19.91 1.14 19.54
CA ALA A 199 20.15 2.58 19.41
C ALA A 199 18.85 3.40 19.51
N ALA A 200 18.96 4.69 19.78
CA ALA A 200 17.82 5.59 19.80
C ALA A 200 17.09 5.60 18.45
N ILE A 201 15.76 5.75 18.46
CA ILE A 201 14.91 5.79 17.26
C ILE A 201 15.46 6.78 16.22
N ILE A 202 15.89 7.96 16.68
CA ILE A 202 16.41 9.01 15.80
C ILE A 202 17.69 8.59 15.07
N GLU A 203 18.55 7.79 15.69
CA GLU A 203 19.79 7.32 15.05
C GLU A 203 19.48 6.34 13.92
N ASN A 204 18.54 5.41 14.16
CA ASN A 204 18.10 4.46 13.14
C ASN A 204 17.32 5.15 12.01
N LEU A 205 16.54 6.19 12.31
CA LEU A 205 15.90 7.02 11.28
C LEU A 205 16.94 7.77 10.43
N GLN A 206 18.00 8.30 11.03
CA GLN A 206 19.08 8.94 10.27
C GLN A 206 19.82 7.95 9.39
N ALA A 207 20.13 6.75 9.90
CA ALA A 207 20.77 5.71 9.11
C ALA A 207 19.86 5.23 7.97
N PHE A 208 18.55 5.11 8.21
CA PHE A 208 17.55 4.77 7.20
C PHE A 208 17.51 5.81 6.08
N LEU A 209 17.45 7.10 6.42
CA LEU A 209 17.47 8.18 5.43
C LEU A 209 18.78 8.20 4.62
N ARG A 210 19.92 7.96 5.26
CA ARG A 210 21.20 7.83 4.54
C ARG A 210 21.18 6.66 3.57
N TYR A 211 20.60 5.53 3.96
CA TYR A 211 20.47 4.38 3.07
C TYR A 211 19.54 4.66 1.89
N GLU A 212 18.39 5.28 2.13
CA GLU A 212 17.44 5.70 1.10
C GLU A 212 18.08 6.64 0.07
N ILE A 213 18.90 7.60 0.53
CA ILE A 213 19.66 8.49 -0.34
C ILE A 213 20.75 7.72 -1.10
N PHE A 214 21.52 6.88 -0.40
CA PHE A 214 22.66 6.15 -0.96
C PHE A 214 22.24 5.12 -2.02
N THR A 215 21.14 4.41 -1.77
CA THR A 215 20.61 3.38 -2.69
C THR A 215 19.70 3.95 -3.77
N GLY A 216 19.38 5.25 -3.71
CA GLY A 216 18.49 5.91 -4.66
C GLY A 216 17.01 5.59 -4.46
N GLY A 217 16.62 5.05 -3.30
CA GLY A 217 15.22 4.72 -2.99
C GLY A 217 14.30 5.94 -3.04
N LEU A 218 14.75 7.11 -2.56
CA LEU A 218 13.99 8.36 -2.71
C LEU A 218 13.77 8.77 -4.17
N LEU A 219 14.74 8.49 -5.05
CA LEU A 219 14.60 8.78 -6.48
C LEU A 219 13.61 7.83 -7.14
N TRP A 220 13.61 6.56 -6.71
CA TRP A 220 12.62 5.58 -7.14
C TRP A 220 11.20 6.00 -6.73
N ASP A 221 11.03 6.44 -5.49
CA ASP A 221 9.75 6.90 -4.97
C ASP A 221 9.28 8.20 -5.63
N LEU A 222 10.21 9.11 -5.94
CA LEU A 222 9.93 10.31 -6.73
C LEU A 222 9.44 9.94 -8.12
N GLY A 223 10.08 8.98 -8.80
CA GLY A 223 9.63 8.47 -10.09
C GLY A 223 8.20 7.94 -10.02
N ARG A 224 7.88 7.14 -8.99
CA ARG A 224 6.52 6.61 -8.76
C ARG A 224 5.52 7.74 -8.55
N ALA A 225 5.87 8.73 -7.73
CA ALA A 225 5.04 9.89 -7.45
C ALA A 225 4.74 10.70 -8.73
N VAL A 226 5.78 11.04 -9.49
CA VAL A 226 5.65 11.79 -10.75
C VAL A 226 4.79 11.02 -11.75
N THR A 227 5.08 9.73 -11.95
CA THR A 227 4.31 8.86 -12.86
C THR A 227 2.83 8.86 -12.48
N THR A 228 2.52 8.63 -11.20
CA THR A 228 1.14 8.55 -10.72
C THR A 228 0.43 9.90 -10.84
N VAL A 229 1.09 11.01 -10.49
CA VAL A 229 0.52 12.36 -10.58
C VAL A 229 0.25 12.74 -12.04
N VAL A 230 1.18 12.48 -12.95
CA VAL A 230 1.01 12.74 -14.39
C VAL A 230 -0.17 11.95 -14.93
N LEU A 231 -0.26 10.65 -14.60
CA LEU A 231 -1.39 9.82 -15.02
C LEU A 231 -2.72 10.34 -14.46
N ILE A 232 -2.78 10.73 -13.18
CA ILE A 232 -3.99 11.34 -12.59
C ILE A 232 -4.36 12.65 -13.30
N ALA A 233 -3.38 13.51 -13.60
CA ALA A 233 -3.62 14.79 -14.26
C ALA A 233 -4.20 14.61 -15.68
N LEU A 234 -3.64 13.64 -16.43
CA LEU A 234 -4.01 13.37 -17.82
C LEU A 234 -5.32 12.59 -17.94
N THR A 235 -5.50 11.53 -17.15
CA THR A 235 -6.61 10.57 -17.33
C THR A 235 -7.68 10.64 -16.23
N GLY A 236 -7.38 11.29 -15.10
CA GLY A 236 -8.22 11.28 -13.90
C GLY A 236 -9.65 11.78 -14.16
N LYS A 237 -9.84 12.84 -14.96
CA LYS A 237 -11.18 13.33 -15.30
C LYS A 237 -12.03 12.25 -15.97
N THR A 238 -11.46 11.58 -16.98
CA THR A 238 -12.15 10.54 -17.76
C THR A 238 -12.36 9.28 -16.94
N LEU A 239 -11.32 8.81 -16.25
CA LEU A 239 -11.39 7.58 -15.45
C LEU A 239 -12.34 7.74 -14.27
N LEU A 240 -12.30 8.85 -13.52
CA LEU A 240 -13.24 9.08 -12.42
C LEU A 240 -14.69 9.11 -12.90
N ALA A 241 -14.97 9.74 -14.05
CA ALA A 241 -16.30 9.73 -14.63
C ALA A 241 -16.76 8.31 -15.01
N THR A 242 -15.88 7.51 -15.60
CA THR A 242 -16.17 6.11 -15.97
C THR A 242 -16.39 5.23 -14.74
N LEU A 243 -15.51 5.32 -13.74
CA LEU A 243 -15.61 4.54 -12.50
C LEU A 243 -16.90 4.89 -11.73
N ARG A 244 -17.29 6.17 -11.66
CA ARG A 244 -18.57 6.58 -11.06
C ARG A 244 -19.78 6.05 -11.82
N ARG A 245 -19.73 6.04 -13.15
CA ARG A 245 -20.80 5.44 -13.97
C ARG A 245 -20.93 3.94 -13.69
N ALA A 246 -19.80 3.24 -13.54
CA ALA A 246 -19.80 1.83 -13.15
C ALA A 246 -20.35 1.65 -11.74
N ALA A 247 -19.99 2.52 -10.79
CA ALA A 247 -20.49 2.49 -9.42
C ALA A 247 -22.02 2.64 -9.36
N ASN A 248 -22.57 3.63 -10.08
CA ASN A 248 -24.01 3.88 -10.14
C ASN A 248 -24.78 2.70 -10.75
N LYS A 249 -24.21 2.03 -11.77
CA LYS A 249 -24.83 0.85 -12.40
C LYS A 249 -24.76 -0.40 -11.53
N ALA A 250 -23.72 -0.52 -10.72
CA ALA A 250 -23.54 -1.64 -9.81
C ALA A 250 -24.29 -1.45 -8.48
N GLU A 251 -25.11 -0.40 -8.33
CA GLU A 251 -25.82 -0.07 -7.09
C GLU A 251 -24.87 -0.04 -5.88
N PHE A 252 -23.67 0.53 -6.05
CA PHE A 252 -22.84 0.88 -4.90
C PHE A 252 -23.57 1.97 -4.09
N GLY A 253 -24.49 1.54 -3.22
CA GLY A 253 -24.83 2.30 -2.04
C GLY A 253 -23.57 2.46 -1.18
N PRO A 254 -23.50 3.48 -0.32
CA PRO A 254 -22.33 3.68 0.53
C PRO A 254 -22.02 2.36 1.25
N LEU A 255 -20.86 1.77 0.94
CA LEU A 255 -20.28 0.73 1.78
C LEU A 255 -19.79 1.44 3.04
N ASP A 256 -20.74 1.67 3.93
CA ASP A 256 -20.53 2.29 5.22
C ASP A 256 -20.58 1.25 6.34
#